data_AF-A0A1Y4EQU4-F1
#
_entry.id   AF-A0A1Y4EQU4-F1
#
_cell.length_a   1.000
_cell.length_b   1.000
_cell.length_c   1.000
_cell.angle_alpha   90.00
_cell.angle_beta   90.00
_cell.angle_gamma   90.00
#
_symmetry.space_group_name_H-M   'P 1'
#
loop_
_entity.id
_entity.type
_entity.pdbx_description
1 polymer ?
#
loop_
_entity_poly.entity_id
_entity_poly.type
_entity_poly.pdbx_seq_one_letter_code
_entity_poly.pdbx_strand_id
1 'polypeptide(L)'
;MKYNKSNIMRNAWAIRKSANVSMSVALKAAWALEKAMMAAEEIGKESGWNYRVVANDWVKYGKNRTYIATRIYTNAWNCKSEQKVGYVDNFTGEFFAA
;
A
#
# COMPACT_ATOMS: atom_id res chain seq x y z
N MET A 1 7.95 8.97 12.26
CA MET A 1 8.28 7.53 12.15
C MET A 1 9.28 7.34 10.99
N LYS A 2 10.29 6.48 11.14
CA LYS A 2 11.32 6.25 10.10
C LYS A 2 10.86 5.12 9.16
N TYR A 3 10.95 5.33 7.85
CA TYR A 3 10.60 4.33 6.83
C TYR A 3 11.38 3.02 7.00
N ASN A 4 10.73 1.88 6.75
CA ASN A 4 11.39 0.57 6.82
C ASN A 4 12.12 0.25 5.51
N LYS A 5 13.40 0.61 5.45
CA LYS A 5 14.25 0.42 4.25
C LYS A 5 14.33 -1.05 3.80
N SER A 6 14.37 -2.00 4.73
CA SER A 6 14.41 -3.43 4.39
C SER A 6 13.10 -3.88 3.74
N ASN A 7 11.98 -3.35 4.20
CA ASN A 7 10.68 -3.61 3.60
C ASN A 7 10.55 -3.00 2.20
N ILE A 8 11.01 -1.76 2.02
CA ILE A 8 11.03 -1.09 0.70
C ILE A 8 11.81 -1.94 -0.31
N MET A 9 13.00 -2.42 0.05
CA MET A 9 13.80 -3.25 -0.87
C MET A 9 13.13 -4.59 -1.18
N ARG A 10 12.52 -5.23 -0.18
CA ARG A 10 11.75 -6.47 -0.39
C ARG A 10 10.59 -6.25 -1.36
N ASN A 11 9.83 -5.17 -1.17
CA ASN A 11 8.71 -4.81 -2.02
C ASN A 11 9.16 -4.45 -3.43
N ALA A 12 10.26 -3.70 -3.59
CA ALA A 12 10.83 -3.41 -4.89
C ALA A 12 11.20 -4.69 -5.65
N TRP A 13 11.82 -5.66 -4.98
CA TRP A 13 12.12 -6.97 -5.57
C TRP A 13 10.88 -7.77 -5.95
N ALA A 14 9.81 -7.70 -5.15
CA ALA A 14 8.54 -8.33 -5.47
C ALA A 14 7.89 -7.70 -6.71
N ILE A 15 7.76 -6.36 -6.72
CA ILE A 15 7.18 -5.57 -7.81
C ILE A 15 7.93 -5.80 -9.12
N ARG A 16 9.27 -5.80 -9.08
CA ARG A 16 10.09 -6.09 -10.26
C ARG A 16 9.71 -7.42 -10.90
N LYS A 17 9.54 -8.47 -10.10
CA LYS A 17 9.21 -9.81 -10.59
C LYS A 17 7.77 -9.91 -11.10
N SER A 18 6.82 -9.28 -10.41
CA SER A 18 5.40 -9.35 -10.78
C SER A 18 5.02 -8.46 -11.96
N ALA A 19 5.64 -7.29 -12.08
CA ALA A 19 5.34 -6.29 -13.11
C ALA A 19 6.35 -6.30 -14.27
N ASN A 20 7.44 -7.08 -14.18
CA ASN A 20 8.51 -7.13 -15.18
C ASN A 20 9.06 -5.75 -15.56
N VAL A 21 9.33 -4.91 -14.55
CA VAL A 21 9.85 -3.54 -14.72
C VAL A 21 11.32 -3.45 -14.34
N SER A 22 11.96 -2.31 -14.67
CA SER A 22 13.31 -2.03 -14.19
C SER A 22 13.33 -1.88 -12.67
N MET A 23 14.51 -2.07 -12.07
CA MET A 23 14.68 -1.89 -10.62
C MET A 23 14.38 -0.45 -10.18
N SER A 24 14.67 0.56 -11.01
CA SER A 24 14.40 1.96 -10.68
C SER A 24 12.90 2.24 -10.56
N VAL A 25 12.09 1.72 -11.48
CA VAL A 25 10.61 1.82 -11.41
C VAL A 25 10.08 1.05 -10.20
N ALA A 26 10.56 -0.17 -9.99
CA ALA A 26 10.12 -0.97 -8.85
C ALA A 26 10.46 -0.32 -7.51
N LEU A 27 11.62 0.33 -7.40
CA LEU A 27 12.01 1.07 -6.20
C LEU A 27 11.12 2.30 -5.99
N LYS A 28 10.81 3.04 -7.07
CA LYS A 28 9.87 4.17 -7.02
C LYS A 28 8.49 3.73 -6.51
N ALA A 29 7.96 2.62 -7.06
CA ALA A 29 6.70 2.03 -6.63
C ALA A 29 6.73 1.60 -5.15
N ALA A 30 7.81 0.92 -4.73
CA ALA A 30 7.95 0.47 -3.35
C ALA A 30 8.05 1.64 -2.34
N TRP A 31 8.72 2.74 -2.71
CA TRP A 31 8.72 3.96 -1.92
C TRP A 31 7.35 4.62 -1.85
N ALA A 32 6.63 4.67 -2.96
CA ALA A 32 5.26 5.19 -3.00
C ALA A 32 4.33 4.36 -2.10
N LEU A 33 4.47 3.03 -2.14
CA LEU A 33 3.72 2.10 -1.32
C LEU A 33 3.99 2.32 0.18
N GLU A 34 5.25 2.40 0.58
CA GLU A 34 5.62 2.64 1.99
C GLU A 34 5.06 3.97 2.50
N LYS A 35 5.13 5.05 1.69
CA LYS A 35 4.53 6.35 2.04
C LYS A 35 3.01 6.25 2.21
N ALA A 36 2.32 5.57 1.30
CA ALA A 36 0.88 5.36 1.38
C ALA A 36 0.50 4.50 2.61
N MET A 37 1.29 3.48 2.94
CA MET A 37 1.09 2.67 4.13
C MET A 37 1.27 3.48 5.42
N MET A 38 2.23 4.41 5.48
CA MET A 38 2.35 5.30 6.64
C MET A 38 1.17 6.26 6.77
N ALA A 39 0.63 6.77 5.66
CA ALA A 39 -0.58 7.60 5.70
C ALA A 39 -1.80 6.78 6.18
N ALA A 40 -1.93 5.55 5.69
CA ALA A 40 -2.94 4.60 6.13
C ALA A 40 -2.84 4.30 7.64
N GLU A 41 -1.61 4.14 8.13
CA GLU A 41 -1.31 3.90 9.53
C GLU A 41 -1.75 5.07 10.41
N GLU A 42 -1.51 6.30 9.98
CA GLU A 42 -1.93 7.51 10.71
C GLU A 42 -3.46 7.61 10.79
N ILE A 43 -4.17 7.38 9.68
CA ILE A 43 -5.64 7.32 9.66
C ILE A 43 -6.17 6.27 10.66
N GLY A 44 -5.48 5.13 10.76
CA GLY A 44 -5.83 4.08 11.69
C GLY A 44 -5.70 4.52 13.15
N LYS A 45 -4.58 5.15 13.49
CA LYS A 45 -4.29 5.68 14.83
C LYS A 45 -5.28 6.77 15.24
N GLU A 46 -5.56 7.71 14.34
CA GLU A 46 -6.50 8.80 14.57
C GLU A 46 -7.94 8.31 14.81
N SER A 47 -8.29 7.13 14.28
CA SER A 47 -9.64 6.59 14.45
C SER A 47 -10.01 6.26 15.90
N GLY A 48 -9.03 5.92 16.75
CA GLY A 48 -9.27 5.47 18.13
C GLY A 48 -9.90 4.07 18.26
N TRP A 49 -9.98 3.31 17.17
CA TRP A 49 -10.52 1.94 17.12
C TRP A 49 -9.42 0.93 16.77
N ASN A 50 -9.70 -0.37 16.94
CA ASN A 50 -8.84 -1.41 16.38
C ASN A 50 -8.74 -1.23 14.85
N TYR A 51 -7.55 -1.24 14.28
CA TYR A 51 -7.37 -1.08 12.83
C TYR A 51 -6.34 -2.04 12.25
N ARG A 52 -6.39 -2.21 10.92
CA ARG A 52 -5.33 -2.86 10.12
C ARG A 52 -5.14 -2.11 8.82
N VAL A 53 -3.90 -1.80 8.48
CA VAL A 53 -3.53 -1.34 7.13
C VAL A 53 -3.46 -2.56 6.22
N VAL A 54 -4.10 -2.47 5.06
CA VAL A 54 -4.11 -3.52 4.04
C VAL A 54 -3.54 -2.97 2.74
N ALA A 55 -2.66 -3.76 2.12
CA ALA A 55 -2.16 -3.56 0.77
C ALA A 55 -2.58 -4.76 -0.08
N ASN A 56 -3.38 -4.54 -1.12
CA ASN A 56 -3.92 -5.60 -1.97
C ASN A 56 -3.46 -5.41 -3.41
N ASP A 57 -2.77 -6.40 -3.93
CA ASP A 57 -2.35 -6.42 -5.33
C ASP A 57 -3.52 -6.75 -6.25
N TRP A 58 -3.60 -6.03 -7.35
CA TRP A 58 -4.62 -6.17 -8.38
C TRP A 58 -3.96 -6.18 -9.75
N VAL A 59 -4.04 -7.33 -10.41
CA VAL A 59 -3.43 -7.56 -11.72
C VAL A 59 -4.50 -8.07 -12.69
N LYS A 60 -5.07 -7.16 -13.48
CA LYS A 60 -6.10 -7.46 -14.50
C LYS A 60 -6.02 -6.47 -15.65
N TYR A 61 -6.52 -6.85 -16.82
CA TYR A 61 -6.67 -5.97 -17.99
C TYR A 61 -5.38 -5.21 -18.37
N GLY A 62 -4.23 -5.88 -18.29
CA GLY A 62 -2.93 -5.27 -18.60
C GLY A 62 -2.47 -4.21 -17.59
N LYS A 63 -3.04 -4.19 -16.38
CA LYS A 63 -2.68 -3.28 -15.29
C LYS A 63 -2.12 -4.06 -14.11
N ASN A 64 -1.17 -3.45 -13.40
CA ASN A 64 -0.62 -3.99 -12.15
C ASN A 64 -0.63 -2.87 -11.09
N ARG A 65 -1.47 -3.02 -10.07
CA ARG A 65 -1.73 -1.98 -9.06
C ARG A 65 -1.71 -2.58 -7.67
N THR A 66 -1.26 -1.80 -6.69
CA THR A 66 -1.37 -2.17 -5.27
C THR A 66 -2.26 -1.15 -4.58
N TYR A 67 -3.45 -1.58 -4.14
CA TYR A 67 -4.43 -0.75 -3.44
C TYR A 67 -4.14 -0.71 -1.95
N ILE A 68 -4.19 0.47 -1.35
CA ILE A 68 -3.93 0.69 0.07
C ILE A 68 -5.20 1.22 0.75
N ALA A 69 -5.55 0.59 1.86
CA ALA A 69 -6.67 1.02 2.70
C ALA A 69 -6.40 0.76 4.18
N THR A 70 -7.09 1.51 5.03
CA THR A 70 -7.15 1.28 6.48
C THR A 70 -8.50 0.68 6.80
N ARG A 71 -8.52 -0.54 7.33
CA ARG A 71 -9.73 -1.17 7.84
C ARG A 71 -9.85 -0.90 9.32
N ILE A 72 -10.98 -0.35 9.72
CA ILE A 72 -11.32 -0.04 11.10
C ILE A 72 -12.31 -1.09 11.58
N TYR A 73 -12.10 -1.62 12.78
CA TYR A 73 -12.84 -2.72 13.36
C TYR A 73 -13.52 -2.32 14.66
N THR A 74 -14.63 -2.99 14.95
CA THR A 74 -15.25 -2.93 16.28
C THR A 74 -14.43 -3.72 17.31
N ASN A 75 -14.80 -3.64 18.58
CA ASN A 75 -14.16 -4.42 19.65
C ASN A 75 -14.32 -5.94 19.46
N ALA A 76 -15.38 -6.37 18.77
CA ALA A 76 -15.61 -7.76 18.36
C ALA A 76 -14.90 -8.13 17.04
N TRP A 77 -13.98 -7.30 16.55
CA TRP A 77 -13.22 -7.48 15.30
C TRP A 77 -14.07 -7.57 14.02
N ASN A 78 -15.32 -7.09 14.05
CA ASN A 78 -16.11 -6.92 12.84
C ASN A 78 -15.65 -5.66 12.10
N CYS A 79 -15.53 -5.73 10.77
CA CYS A 79 -15.17 -4.57 9.96
C CYS A 79 -16.25 -3.49 10.09
N LYS A 80 -15.89 -2.34 10.65
CA LYS A 80 -16.77 -1.19 10.86
C LYS A 80 -16.76 -0.29 9.63
N SER A 81 -15.58 0.00 9.11
CA SER A 81 -15.40 0.83 7.91
C SER A 81 -14.05 0.56 7.25
N GLU A 82 -13.98 0.84 5.96
CA GLU A 82 -12.74 0.81 5.18
C GLU A 82 -12.48 2.21 4.62
N GLN A 83 -11.36 2.81 5.03
CA GLN A 83 -10.88 4.08 4.53
C GLN A 83 -9.86 3.83 3.43
N LYS A 84 -10.22 4.17 2.18
CA LYS A 84 -9.33 3.99 1.03
C LYS A 84 -8.34 5.13 0.99
N VAL A 85 -7.05 4.79 0.88
CA VAL A 85 -5.98 5.79 0.74
C VAL A 85 -5.68 6.05 -0.73
N GLY A 86 -5.69 5.00 -1.54
CA GLY A 86 -5.39 5.10 -2.96
C GLY A 86 -4.78 3.81 -3.50
N TYR A 87 -4.05 3.94 -4.61
CA TYR A 87 -3.27 2.85 -5.17
C TYR A 87 -1.94 3.31 -5.75
N VAL A 88 -0.97 2.40 -5.78
CA VAL A 88 0.29 2.57 -6.52
C VAL A 88 0.17 1.82 -7.85
N ASP A 89 0.51 2.47 -8.95
CA ASP A 89 0.70 1.82 -10.24
C ASP A 89 2.12 1.23 -10.30
N ASN A 90 2.22 -0.10 -10.38
CA ASN A 90 3.48 -0.81 -10.33
C ASN A 90 4.29 -0.71 -11.64
N PHE A 91 3.70 -0.19 -12.73
CA PHE A 91 4.40 0.07 -13.99
C PHE A 91 5.06 1.45 -14.04
N THR A 92 4.49 2.45 -13.36
CA THR A 92 5.02 3.84 -13.37
C THR A 92 5.65 4.24 -12.04
N GLY A 93 5.33 3.51 -10.96
CA GLY A 93 5.67 3.84 -9.59
C GLY A 93 4.95 5.07 -9.04
N GLU A 94 3.86 5.48 -9.69
CA GLU A 94 3.06 6.63 -9.27
C GLU A 94 1.98 6.23 -8.29
N PHE A 95 1.71 7.12 -7.34
CA PHE A 95 0.63 6.97 -6.37
C PHE A 95 -0.57 7.82 -6.79
N PHE A 96 -1.75 7.21 -6.75
CA PHE A 96 -3.03 7.83 -7.04
C PHE A 96 -3.88 7.79 -5.77
N ALA A 97 -4.23 8.96 -5.23
CA ALA A 97 -5.10 9.07 -4.07
C ALA A 97 -6.55 8.64 -4.41
N ALA A 98 -7.26 8.12 -3.40
CA ALA A 98 -8.66 7.70 -3.51
C ALA A 98 -9.66 8.87 -3.48
#